data_AF-A0A645BTW6-F1
#
_entry.id   AF-A0A645BTW6-F1
#
_cell.length_a   1.000
_cell.length_b   1.000
_cell.length_c   1.000
_cell.angle_alpha   90.00
_cell.angle_beta   90.00
_cell.angle_gamma   90.00
#
_symmetry.space_group_name_H-M   'P 1'
#
loop_
_entity.id
_entity.type
_entity.pdbx_description
1 polymer ?
#
loop_
_entity_poly.entity_id
_entity_poly.type
_entity_poly.pdbx_seq_one_letter_code
_entity_poly.pdbx_strand_id
1 'polypeptide(L)'
;MAYNGLGVWTLAWQPVILSFSKSALLWMSNKWRPKLIFKLSNIQSLFGFASSLLLASLINSIFTNIYSVAIGKLYPTKDLGYYSQGNKISLMVISSIYSSLQAATYPIFSSIQDDKERSIRSYRKTIRFTAFLTFPLMIGLVSIAEPLISILLKKEWAGCIPFFQLTCIAGIFTILTSINQNFIKVYGRSDVIFKLEIVRTVLIILGLLVSLKESASVMIGIQTLIQAIIYLISIIYIGHSIEYSWTKQLKDILPYTVISVLMWGLLVIPEYYIGSYYALLLTKMTIGILFYYITNKYLGSQILREAVEILFKQKSK
;
A
#
# COMPACT_ATOMS: atom_id res chain seq x y z
N MET A 1 27.96 16.30 8.59
CA MET A 1 26.82 16.87 9.36
C MET A 1 26.44 15.99 10.55
N ALA A 2 26.13 14.70 10.36
CA ALA A 2 25.87 13.78 11.48
C ALA A 2 27.05 13.67 12.49
N TYR A 3 28.30 13.68 11.99
CA TYR A 3 29.51 13.64 12.83
C TYR A 3 29.80 14.93 13.62
N ASN A 4 29.20 16.07 13.25
CA ASN A 4 29.44 17.37 13.90
C ASN A 4 28.37 17.72 14.96
N GLY A 5 27.55 16.76 15.39
CA GLY A 5 26.56 16.99 16.46
C GLY A 5 25.37 17.88 16.06
N LEU A 6 25.15 18.15 14.77
CA LEU A 6 24.06 19.01 14.27
C LEU A 6 22.66 18.39 14.41
N GLY A 7 22.54 17.23 15.08
CA GLY A 7 21.28 16.62 15.50
C GLY A 7 20.20 16.63 14.42
N VAL A 8 19.04 17.20 14.77
CA VAL A 8 17.82 17.28 13.95
C VAL A 8 18.04 18.01 12.61
N TRP A 9 18.97 18.97 12.53
CA TRP A 9 19.26 19.71 11.30
C TRP A 9 19.84 18.83 10.20
N THR A 10 20.49 17.72 10.55
CA THR A 10 21.00 16.76 9.56
C THR A 10 19.84 16.14 8.76
N LEU A 11 18.70 15.89 9.40
CA LEU A 11 17.50 15.35 8.74
C LEU A 11 16.82 16.40 7.86
N ALA A 12 16.88 17.67 8.23
CA ALA A 12 16.35 18.77 7.41
C ALA A 12 17.20 19.03 6.15
N TRP A 13 18.53 18.97 6.26
CA TRP A 13 19.45 19.22 5.14
C TRP A 13 19.51 18.08 4.12
N GLN A 14 19.26 16.84 4.53
CA GLN A 14 19.30 15.67 3.65
C GLN A 14 18.43 15.84 2.38
N PRO A 15 17.12 16.16 2.44
CA PRO A 15 16.31 16.34 1.23
C PRO A 15 16.74 17.55 0.39
N VAL A 16 17.24 18.62 1.01
CA VAL A 16 17.71 19.83 0.31
C VAL A 16 18.94 19.50 -0.53
N ILE A 17 19.94 18.85 0.06
CA ILE A 17 21.17 18.44 -0.64
C ILE A 17 20.86 17.45 -1.75
N LEU A 18 19.94 16.50 -1.51
CA LEU A 18 19.55 15.51 -2.51
C LEU A 18 18.83 16.16 -3.71
N SER A 19 17.95 17.13 -3.45
CA SER A 19 17.26 17.89 -4.50
C SER A 19 18.23 18.78 -5.28
N PHE A 20 19.15 19.45 -4.58
CA PHE A 20 20.22 20.24 -5.20
C PHE A 20 21.12 19.39 -6.09
N SER A 21 21.56 18.23 -5.59
CA SER A 21 22.41 17.31 -6.34
C SER A 21 21.72 16.79 -7.60
N LYS A 22 20.43 16.43 -7.51
CA LYS A 22 19.62 16.05 -8.69
C LYS A 22 19.54 17.18 -9.71
N SER A 23 19.25 18.41 -9.27
CA SER A 23 19.19 19.59 -10.15
C SER A 23 20.53 19.87 -10.82
N ALA A 24 21.62 19.79 -10.06
CA ALA A 24 22.99 19.97 -10.57
C ALA A 24 23.34 18.91 -11.63
N LEU A 25 23.06 17.62 -11.37
CA LEU A 25 23.28 16.54 -12.32
C LEU A 25 22.44 16.70 -13.60
N LEU A 26 21.18 17.12 -13.46
CA LEU A 26 20.31 17.41 -14.60
C LEU A 26 20.86 18.58 -15.45
N TRP A 27 21.37 19.63 -14.82
CA TRP A 27 22.05 20.71 -15.54
C TRP A 27 23.36 20.22 -16.18
N MET A 28 24.17 19.40 -15.52
CA MET A 28 25.39 18.87 -16.15
C MET A 28 25.06 18.00 -17.38
N SER A 29 23.99 17.22 -17.33
CA SER A 29 23.61 16.28 -18.39
C SER A 29 22.81 16.90 -19.54
N ASN A 30 22.04 17.96 -19.29
CA ASN A 30 21.20 18.61 -20.31
C ASN A 30 21.78 19.96 -20.76
N LYS A 31 21.65 20.24 -22.06
CA LYS A 31 22.01 21.53 -22.68
C LYS A 31 21.10 22.68 -22.27
N TRP A 32 19.92 22.39 -21.74
CA TRP A 32 18.99 23.43 -21.29
C TRP A 32 19.54 24.12 -20.03
N ARG A 33 19.58 25.46 -20.08
CA ARG A 33 19.93 26.33 -18.95
C ARG A 33 18.77 27.30 -18.75
N PRO A 34 18.35 27.57 -17.51
CA PRO A 34 17.32 28.57 -17.24
C PRO A 34 17.86 29.94 -17.70
N LYS A 35 17.32 30.45 -18.81
CA LYS A 35 17.49 31.86 -19.19
C LYS A 35 16.44 32.64 -18.39
N LEU A 36 16.83 33.71 -17.68
CA LEU A 36 15.94 34.57 -16.89
C LEU A 36 15.06 35.46 -17.79
N ILE A 37 14.37 34.84 -18.76
CA ILE A 37 13.47 35.52 -19.70
C ILE A 37 12.05 35.31 -19.19
N PHE A 38 11.58 36.26 -18.39
CA PHE A 38 10.22 36.25 -17.85
C PHE A 38 9.25 36.85 -18.87
N LYS A 39 8.37 36.00 -19.44
CA LYS A 39 7.25 36.44 -20.28
C LYS A 39 5.94 36.06 -19.60
N LEU A 40 5.24 37.06 -19.06
CA LEU A 40 3.97 36.87 -18.35
C LEU A 40 2.89 36.20 -19.23
N SER A 41 2.91 36.47 -20.53
CA SER A 41 2.00 35.88 -21.52
C SER A 41 2.08 34.34 -21.56
N ASN A 42 3.29 33.78 -21.47
CA ASN A 42 3.50 32.33 -21.47
C ASN A 42 3.02 31.68 -20.16
N ILE A 43 3.06 32.43 -19.05
CA ILE A 43 2.53 31.97 -17.76
C ILE A 43 1.00 31.96 -17.81
N GLN A 44 0.38 33.01 -18.35
CA GLN A 44 -1.08 33.10 -18.49
C GLN A 44 -1.64 31.96 -19.37
N SER A 45 -0.98 31.60 -20.47
CA SER A 45 -1.40 30.47 -21.31
C SER A 45 -1.31 29.11 -20.60
N LEU A 46 -0.42 28.98 -19.60
CA LEU A 46 -0.26 27.75 -18.80
C LEU A 46 -1.06 27.79 -17.49
N PHE A 47 -1.59 28.95 -17.10
CA PHE A 47 -2.16 29.16 -15.77
C PHE A 47 -3.40 28.30 -15.54
N GLY A 48 -4.30 28.16 -16.52
CA GLY A 48 -5.50 27.31 -16.39
C GLY A 48 -5.18 25.83 -16.18
N PHE A 49 -4.16 25.32 -16.87
CA PHE A 49 -3.66 23.96 -16.68
C PHE A 49 -2.96 23.79 -15.33
N ALA A 50 -2.02 24.69 -15.01
CA ALA A 50 -1.24 24.64 -13.78
C ALA A 50 -2.11 24.80 -12.53
N SER A 51 -3.11 25.69 -12.55
CA SER A 51 -4.02 25.90 -11.42
C SER A 51 -4.90 24.67 -11.16
N SER A 52 -5.43 24.05 -12.22
CA SER A 52 -6.19 22.80 -12.11
C SER A 52 -5.34 21.66 -11.53
N LEU A 53 -4.09 21.54 -11.98
CA LEU A 53 -3.15 20.54 -11.47
C LEU A 53 -2.75 20.81 -10.01
N LEU A 54 -2.54 22.08 -9.66
CA LEU A 54 -2.24 22.51 -8.30
C LEU A 54 -3.41 22.16 -7.38
N LEU A 55 -4.64 22.52 -7.75
CA LEU A 55 -5.84 22.21 -6.97
C LEU A 55 -6.01 20.70 -6.77
N ALA A 56 -5.87 19.91 -7.83
CA ALA A 56 -5.93 18.45 -7.74
C ALA A 56 -4.84 17.89 -6.80
N SER A 57 -3.62 18.42 -6.89
CA SER A 57 -2.49 18.00 -6.05
C SER A 57 -2.67 18.38 -4.58
N LEU A 58 -3.22 19.57 -4.29
CA LEU A 58 -3.55 20.01 -2.94
C LEU A 58 -4.64 19.13 -2.33
N ILE A 59 -5.73 18.89 -3.07
CA ILE A 59 -6.82 18.01 -2.63
C ILE A 59 -6.26 16.63 -2.30
N ASN A 60 -5.48 16.04 -3.21
CA ASN A 60 -4.87 14.73 -2.99
C ASN A 60 -3.91 14.72 -1.78
N SER A 61 -3.14 15.79 -1.60
CA SER A 61 -2.22 15.93 -0.46
C SER A 61 -2.97 16.01 0.87
N ILE A 62 -4.08 16.74 0.92
CA ILE A 62 -4.94 16.82 2.10
C ILE A 62 -5.52 15.44 2.41
N PHE A 63 -6.08 14.74 1.42
CA PHE A 63 -6.65 13.41 1.62
C PHE A 63 -5.61 12.37 2.05
N THR A 64 -4.42 12.39 1.45
CA THR A 64 -3.34 11.46 1.81
C THR A 64 -2.85 11.69 3.24
N ASN A 65 -2.85 12.93 3.69
CA ASN A 65 -2.37 13.31 5.02
C ASN A 65 -3.48 13.56 6.03
N ILE A 66 -4.75 13.26 5.70
CA ILE A 66 -5.89 13.62 6.54
C ILE A 66 -5.77 13.01 7.93
N TYR A 67 -5.30 11.76 8.02
CA TYR A 67 -5.04 11.07 9.28
C TYR A 67 -3.84 11.67 10.03
N SER A 68 -2.75 12.03 9.35
CA SER A 68 -1.63 12.74 9.98
C SER A 68 -2.06 14.08 10.58
N VAL A 69 -2.86 14.85 9.85
CA VAL A 69 -3.39 16.14 10.32
C VAL A 69 -4.36 15.94 11.48
N ALA A 70 -5.26 14.98 11.39
CA ALA A 70 -6.20 14.65 12.46
C ALA A 70 -5.45 14.22 13.73
N ILE A 71 -4.44 13.33 13.62
CA ILE A 71 -3.67 12.88 14.77
C ILE A 71 -2.90 14.04 15.40
N GLY A 72 -2.23 14.85 14.58
CA GLY A 72 -1.45 15.99 15.07
C GLY A 72 -2.28 17.06 15.79
N LYS A 73 -3.57 17.16 15.46
CA LYS A 73 -4.48 18.14 16.09
C LYS A 73 -5.21 17.59 17.31
N LEU A 74 -5.57 16.31 17.31
CA LEU A 74 -6.44 15.69 18.32
C LEU A 74 -5.67 14.96 19.42
N TYR A 75 -4.46 14.47 19.14
CA TYR A 75 -3.68 13.62 20.02
C TYR A 75 -2.32 14.22 20.36
N PRO A 76 -1.64 13.72 21.41
CA PRO A 76 -0.28 14.13 21.74
C PRO A 76 0.66 14.02 20.53
N THR A 77 1.59 14.96 20.40
CA THR A 77 2.57 15.01 19.29
C THR A 77 3.40 13.72 19.17
N LYS A 78 3.56 12.99 20.29
CA LYS A 78 4.21 11.68 20.32
C LYS A 78 3.48 10.64 19.46
N ASP A 79 2.16 10.62 19.49
CA ASP A 79 1.34 9.69 18.71
C ASP A 79 1.39 10.00 17.22
N LEU A 80 1.48 11.28 16.86
CA LEU A 80 1.74 11.68 15.47
C LEU A 80 3.10 11.15 14.98
N GLY A 81 4.14 11.24 15.81
CA GLY A 81 5.45 10.70 15.48
C GLY A 81 5.40 9.19 15.28
N TYR A 82 4.76 8.46 16.19
CA TYR A 82 4.58 7.01 16.10
C TYR A 82 3.78 6.58 14.88
N TYR A 83 2.67 7.25 14.60
CA TYR A 83 1.89 7.00 13.39
C TYR A 83 2.70 7.28 12.14
N SER A 84 3.36 8.44 12.06
CA SER A 84 4.11 8.85 10.87
C SER A 84 5.19 7.83 10.50
N GLN A 85 5.95 7.33 11.48
CA GLN A 85 6.96 6.31 11.19
C GLN A 85 6.36 4.96 10.81
N GLY A 86 5.28 4.53 11.47
CA GLY A 86 4.66 3.24 11.20
C GLY A 86 4.01 3.21 9.83
N ASN A 87 3.32 4.31 9.50
CA ASN A 87 2.74 4.53 8.21
C ASN A 87 3.83 4.62 7.12
N LYS A 88 4.96 5.28 7.37
CA LYS A 88 6.05 5.37 6.39
C LYS A 88 6.61 4.01 5.98
N ILE A 89 6.91 3.14 6.95
CA ILE A 89 7.48 1.81 6.67
C ILE A 89 6.45 0.94 5.94
N SER A 90 5.21 0.92 6.40
CA SER A 90 4.14 0.13 5.76
C SER A 90 3.82 0.63 4.35
N LEU A 91 3.73 1.94 4.14
CA LEU A 91 3.48 2.54 2.82
C LEU A 91 4.59 2.23 1.81
N MET A 92 5.85 2.11 2.24
CA MET A 92 6.94 1.72 1.34
C MET A 92 6.68 0.33 0.72
N VAL A 93 6.20 -0.61 1.53
CA VAL A 93 5.86 -1.96 1.06
C VAL A 93 4.58 -1.93 0.21
N ILE A 94 3.53 -1.28 0.72
CA ILE A 94 2.23 -1.20 0.03
C ILE A 94 2.39 -0.55 -1.35
N SER A 95 3.10 0.57 -1.44
CA SER A 95 3.32 1.28 -2.71
C SER A 95 4.16 0.49 -3.71
N SER A 96 5.14 -0.30 -3.24
CA SER A 96 5.95 -1.18 -4.10
C SER A 96 5.10 -2.27 -4.74
N ILE A 97 4.23 -2.92 -3.97
CA ILE A 97 3.30 -3.94 -4.50
C ILE A 97 2.26 -3.28 -5.41
N TYR A 98 1.66 -2.18 -4.95
CA TYR A 98 0.65 -1.44 -5.67
C TYR A 98 1.15 -1.01 -7.05
N SER A 99 2.31 -0.36 -7.14
CA SER A 99 2.87 0.11 -8.41
C SER A 99 3.21 -1.03 -9.37
N SER A 100 3.77 -2.13 -8.85
CA SER A 100 4.07 -3.33 -9.65
C SER A 100 2.81 -3.97 -10.23
N LEU A 101 1.77 -4.12 -9.41
CA LEU A 101 0.49 -4.67 -9.86
C LEU A 101 -0.21 -3.74 -10.84
N GLN A 102 -0.18 -2.43 -10.60
CA GLN A 102 -0.76 -1.42 -11.48
C GLN A 102 -0.14 -1.45 -12.88
N ALA A 103 1.19 -1.47 -12.95
CA ALA A 103 1.93 -1.49 -14.22
C ALA A 103 1.66 -2.77 -15.03
N ALA A 104 1.46 -3.91 -14.37
CA ALA A 104 1.19 -5.17 -15.04
C ALA A 104 -0.30 -5.34 -15.41
N THR A 105 -1.20 -4.96 -14.52
CA THR A 105 -2.62 -5.32 -14.61
C THR A 105 -3.39 -4.46 -15.61
N TYR A 106 -3.12 -3.15 -15.62
CA TYR A 106 -3.88 -2.22 -16.48
C TYR A 106 -3.70 -2.53 -17.97
N PRO A 107 -2.48 -2.74 -18.52
CA PRO A 107 -2.30 -3.11 -19.92
C PRO A 107 -2.94 -4.45 -20.28
N ILE A 108 -2.86 -5.44 -19.38
CA ILE A 108 -3.47 -6.75 -19.58
C ILE A 108 -4.97 -6.58 -19.80
N PHE A 109 -5.66 -5.88 -18.90
CA PHE A 109 -7.10 -5.68 -19.00
C PHE A 109 -7.50 -4.86 -20.23
N SER A 110 -6.79 -3.77 -20.54
CA SER A 110 -7.07 -2.98 -21.75
C SER A 110 -6.92 -3.79 -23.04
N SER A 111 -5.96 -4.73 -23.11
CA SER A 111 -5.74 -5.53 -24.32
C SER A 111 -6.81 -6.59 -24.61
N ILE A 112 -7.62 -6.94 -23.61
CA ILE A 112 -8.63 -8.01 -23.70
C ILE A 112 -10.05 -7.49 -23.44
N GLN A 113 -10.23 -6.17 -23.33
CA GLN A 113 -11.48 -5.53 -22.89
C GLN A 113 -12.70 -5.91 -23.74
N ASP A 114 -12.49 -6.18 -25.03
CA ASP A 114 -13.56 -6.53 -25.99
C ASP A 114 -14.02 -7.99 -25.87
N ASP A 115 -13.24 -8.85 -25.21
CA ASP A 115 -13.58 -10.25 -24.93
C ASP A 115 -13.97 -10.40 -23.44
N LYS A 116 -15.27 -10.39 -23.18
CA LYS A 116 -15.84 -10.47 -21.83
C LYS A 116 -15.41 -11.72 -21.08
N GLU A 117 -15.42 -12.90 -21.73
CA GLU A 117 -15.04 -14.14 -21.06
C GLU A 117 -13.55 -14.15 -20.69
N ARG A 118 -12.69 -13.76 -21.64
CA ARG A 118 -11.25 -13.70 -21.41
C ARG A 118 -10.90 -12.66 -20.36
N SER A 119 -11.59 -11.52 -20.35
CA SER A 119 -11.46 -10.49 -19.31
C SER A 119 -11.81 -11.02 -17.93
N ILE A 120 -12.93 -11.73 -17.76
CA ILE A 120 -13.31 -12.33 -16.47
C ILE A 120 -12.27 -13.37 -16.03
N ARG A 121 -11.83 -14.26 -16.93
CA ARG A 121 -10.79 -15.26 -16.62
C ARG A 121 -9.48 -14.59 -16.19
N SER A 122 -9.05 -13.54 -16.90
CA SER A 122 -7.86 -12.79 -16.56
C SER A 122 -8.00 -12.05 -15.23
N TYR A 123 -9.13 -11.41 -14.97
CA TYR A 123 -9.41 -10.73 -13.71
C TYR A 123 -9.36 -11.70 -12.52
N ARG A 124 -10.02 -12.86 -12.63
CA ARG A 124 -9.94 -13.93 -11.61
C ARG A 124 -8.51 -14.38 -11.34
N LYS A 125 -7.72 -14.54 -12.40
CA LYS A 125 -6.31 -14.90 -12.28
C LYS A 125 -5.52 -13.81 -11.55
N THR A 126 -5.68 -12.56 -11.96
CA THR A 126 -4.99 -11.41 -11.36
C THR A 126 -5.37 -11.21 -9.89
N ILE A 127 -6.65 -11.28 -9.52
CA ILE A 127 -7.05 -11.09 -8.11
C ILE A 127 -6.54 -12.22 -7.21
N ARG A 128 -6.54 -13.47 -7.71
CA ARG A 128 -5.98 -14.59 -6.96
C ARG A 128 -4.47 -14.49 -6.83
N PHE A 129 -3.76 -14.08 -7.88
CA PHE A 129 -2.31 -13.85 -7.82
C PHE A 129 -1.97 -12.74 -6.83
N THR A 130 -2.73 -11.66 -6.84
CA THR A 130 -2.55 -10.57 -5.88
C THR A 130 -2.85 -10.99 -4.46
N ALA A 131 -3.89 -11.80 -4.24
CA ALA A 131 -4.17 -12.35 -2.92
C ALA A 131 -3.04 -13.28 -2.45
N PHE A 132 -2.58 -14.17 -3.33
CA PHE A 132 -1.44 -15.06 -3.09
C PHE A 132 -0.18 -14.28 -2.67
N LEU A 133 0.08 -13.10 -3.26
CA LEU A 133 1.22 -12.27 -2.89
C LEU A 133 0.98 -11.43 -1.63
N THR A 134 -0.16 -10.73 -1.57
CA THR A 134 -0.42 -9.66 -0.62
C THR A 134 -0.73 -10.17 0.79
N PHE A 135 -1.56 -11.23 0.91
CA PHE A 135 -1.96 -11.75 2.22
C PHE A 135 -0.78 -12.25 3.07
N PRO A 136 0.07 -13.20 2.60
CA PRO A 136 1.17 -13.70 3.43
C PRO A 136 2.19 -12.61 3.70
N LEU A 137 2.44 -11.72 2.75
CA LEU A 137 3.42 -10.65 2.92
C LEU A 137 2.96 -9.65 3.99
N MET A 138 1.73 -9.16 3.91
CA MET A 138 1.21 -8.20 4.89
C MET A 138 1.01 -8.83 6.27
N ILE A 139 0.49 -10.05 6.34
CA ILE A 139 0.31 -10.76 7.61
C ILE A 139 1.65 -11.16 8.22
N GLY A 140 2.63 -11.54 7.40
CA GLY A 140 4.01 -11.76 7.82
C GLY A 140 4.62 -10.50 8.42
N LEU A 141 4.45 -9.35 7.76
CA LEU A 141 4.88 -8.04 8.29
C LEU A 141 4.23 -7.71 9.64
N VAL A 142 2.93 -7.96 9.79
CA VAL A 142 2.22 -7.78 11.06
C VAL A 142 2.85 -8.64 12.16
N SER A 143 3.20 -9.89 11.87
CA SER A 143 3.81 -10.82 12.82
C SER A 143 5.25 -10.44 13.20
N ILE A 144 6.04 -9.90 12.27
CA ILE A 144 7.42 -9.48 12.55
C ILE A 144 7.53 -8.01 12.98
N ALA A 145 6.41 -7.31 13.15
CA ALA A 145 6.39 -5.86 13.40
C ALA A 145 7.26 -5.46 14.61
N GLU A 146 7.14 -6.17 15.73
CA GLU A 146 7.91 -5.88 16.94
C GLU A 146 9.43 -6.03 16.76
N PRO A 147 9.98 -7.19 16.32
CA PRO A 147 11.41 -7.30 16.08
C PRO A 147 11.89 -6.37 14.96
N LEU A 148 11.09 -6.19 13.90
CA LEU A 148 11.44 -5.30 12.78
C LEU A 148 11.62 -3.85 13.24
N ILE A 149 10.65 -3.30 13.97
CA ILE A 149 10.69 -1.91 14.46
C ILE A 149 11.77 -1.77 15.53
N SER A 150 11.90 -2.73 16.43
CA SER A 150 12.93 -2.70 17.49
C SER A 150 14.36 -2.73 16.93
N ILE A 151 14.59 -3.41 15.81
CA ILE A 151 15.90 -3.45 15.13
C ILE A 151 16.14 -2.17 14.31
N LEU A 152 15.15 -1.73 13.54
CA LEU A 152 15.31 -0.60 12.61
C LEU A 152 15.30 0.77 13.30
N LEU A 153 14.40 0.96 14.26
CA LEU A 153 14.12 2.25 14.90
C LEU A 153 14.54 2.30 16.38
N LYS A 154 14.90 1.16 16.98
CA LYS A 154 15.12 0.97 18.44
C LYS A 154 13.83 0.94 19.26
N LYS A 155 13.95 0.50 20.52
CA LYS A 155 12.82 0.31 21.47
C LYS A 155 12.01 1.57 21.77
N GLU A 156 12.59 2.77 21.63
CA GLU A 156 11.91 4.04 21.87
C GLU A 156 10.70 4.26 20.94
N TRP A 157 10.72 3.59 19.79
CA TRP A 157 9.66 3.62 18.78
C TRP A 157 8.69 2.45 18.91
N ALA A 158 8.68 1.69 20.01
CA ALA A 158 7.74 0.58 20.19
C ALA A 158 6.27 1.01 20.08
N GLY A 159 5.93 2.24 20.47
CA GLY A 159 4.57 2.78 20.30
C GLY A 159 4.11 2.92 18.83
N CYS A 160 5.03 2.76 17.87
CA CYS A 160 4.76 2.71 16.44
C CYS A 160 4.16 1.38 15.97
N ILE A 161 4.42 0.29 16.70
CA ILE A 161 4.07 -1.08 16.32
C ILE A 161 2.57 -1.24 15.99
N PRO A 162 1.62 -0.78 16.84
CA PRO A 162 0.21 -0.94 16.55
C PRO A 162 -0.22 -0.21 15.28
N PHE A 163 0.31 1.00 15.05
CA PHE A 163 0.03 1.77 13.84
C PHE A 163 0.52 1.03 12.59
N PHE A 164 1.76 0.54 12.62
CA PHE A 164 2.33 -0.25 11.52
C PHE A 164 1.49 -1.49 11.22
N GLN A 165 1.09 -2.25 12.24
CA GLN A 165 0.28 -3.46 12.08
C GLN A 165 -1.08 -3.15 11.46
N LEU A 166 -1.80 -2.14 11.98
CA LEU A 166 -3.10 -1.73 11.45
C LEU A 166 -2.99 -1.26 10.00
N THR A 167 -1.98 -0.45 9.67
CA THR A 167 -1.78 0.01 8.30
C THR A 167 -1.41 -1.13 7.35
N CYS A 168 -0.66 -2.14 7.78
CA CYS A 168 -0.40 -3.33 6.96
C CYS A 168 -1.69 -4.10 6.64
N ILE A 169 -2.59 -4.25 7.62
CA ILE A 169 -3.91 -4.88 7.40
C ILE A 169 -4.75 -4.03 6.42
N ALA A 170 -4.78 -2.71 6.61
CA ALA A 170 -5.46 -1.80 5.68
C ALA A 170 -4.88 -1.86 4.25
N GLY A 171 -3.57 -2.12 4.15
CA GLY A 171 -2.85 -2.30 2.90
C GLY A 171 -3.37 -3.46 2.05
N ILE A 172 -3.77 -4.57 2.68
CA ILE A 172 -4.37 -5.72 2.00
C ILE A 172 -5.60 -5.29 1.20
N PHE A 173 -6.56 -4.64 1.87
CA PHE A 173 -7.80 -4.18 1.26
C PHE A 173 -7.56 -3.07 0.22
N THR A 174 -6.59 -2.19 0.47
CA THR A 174 -6.21 -1.13 -0.47
C THR A 174 -5.70 -1.71 -1.78
N ILE A 175 -4.79 -2.70 -1.71
CA ILE A 175 -4.22 -3.35 -2.90
C ILE A 175 -5.30 -4.13 -3.66
N LEU A 176 -6.16 -4.89 -2.97
CA LEU A 176 -7.25 -5.62 -3.65
C LEU A 176 -8.27 -4.67 -4.31
N THR A 177 -8.64 -3.59 -3.63
CA THR A 177 -9.55 -2.57 -4.18
C THR A 177 -8.95 -1.91 -5.43
N SER A 178 -7.64 -1.75 -5.50
CA SER A 178 -6.98 -1.14 -6.66
C SER A 178 -7.16 -1.96 -7.95
N ILE A 179 -7.15 -3.29 -7.84
CA ILE A 179 -7.38 -4.19 -8.98
C ILE A 179 -8.82 -4.10 -9.43
N ASN A 180 -9.74 -4.04 -8.47
CA ASN A 180 -11.16 -3.84 -8.74
C ASN A 180 -11.36 -2.52 -9.50
N GLN A 181 -10.76 -1.43 -9.04
CA GLN A 181 -10.84 -0.12 -9.68
C GLN A 181 -10.21 -0.11 -11.08
N ASN A 182 -9.06 -0.77 -11.28
CA ASN A 182 -8.44 -0.90 -12.61
C ASN A 182 -9.35 -1.60 -13.62
N PHE A 183 -9.97 -2.69 -13.18
CA PHE A 183 -10.87 -3.45 -14.01
C PHE A 183 -12.08 -2.60 -14.40
N ILE A 184 -12.72 -1.93 -13.43
CA ILE A 184 -13.82 -0.98 -13.67
C ILE A 184 -13.39 0.14 -14.64
N LYS A 185 -12.17 0.67 -14.49
CA LYS A 185 -11.62 1.76 -15.30
C LYS A 185 -11.49 1.36 -16.77
N VAL A 186 -11.08 0.13 -17.05
CA VAL A 186 -10.91 -0.39 -18.42
C VAL A 186 -12.26 -0.47 -19.14
N TYR A 187 -13.34 -0.82 -18.45
CA TYR A 187 -14.70 -0.83 -19.00
C TYR A 187 -15.36 0.56 -19.09
N GLY A 188 -14.61 1.64 -18.92
CA GLY A 188 -15.13 3.01 -19.05
C GLY A 188 -16.11 3.43 -17.94
N ARG A 189 -16.22 2.66 -16.85
CA ARG A 189 -17.15 2.93 -15.73
C ARG A 189 -16.55 3.88 -14.69
N SER A 190 -16.10 5.06 -15.15
CA SER A 190 -15.53 6.09 -14.27
C SER A 190 -16.54 6.62 -13.25
N ASP A 191 -17.84 6.52 -13.55
CA ASP A 191 -18.94 6.87 -12.65
C ASP A 191 -18.94 6.02 -11.37
N VAL A 192 -18.65 4.72 -11.48
CA VAL A 192 -18.56 3.81 -10.33
C VAL A 192 -17.34 4.15 -9.47
N ILE A 193 -16.20 4.46 -10.09
CA ILE A 193 -15.00 4.88 -9.37
C ILE A 193 -15.27 6.17 -8.60
N PHE A 194 -15.91 7.15 -9.24
CA PHE A 194 -16.30 8.39 -8.59
C PHE A 194 -17.24 8.17 -7.40
N LYS A 195 -18.26 7.31 -7.53
CA LYS A 195 -19.15 6.93 -6.42
C LYS A 195 -18.38 6.27 -5.28
N LEU A 196 -17.43 5.38 -5.57
CA LEU A 196 -16.58 4.74 -4.55
C LEU A 196 -15.73 5.78 -3.80
N GLU A 197 -15.18 6.77 -4.49
CA GLU A 197 -14.40 7.83 -3.83
C GLU A 197 -15.26 8.77 -2.98
N ILE A 198 -16.50 9.06 -3.39
CA ILE A 198 -17.46 9.78 -2.54
C ILE A 198 -17.77 8.98 -1.28
N VAL A 199 -18.13 7.70 -1.42
CA VAL A 199 -18.44 6.83 -0.26
C VAL A 199 -17.22 6.74 0.66
N ARG A 200 -16.01 6.55 0.10
CA ARG A 200 -14.76 6.56 0.86
C ARG A 200 -14.60 7.86 1.64
N THR A 201 -14.80 9.00 0.99
CA THR A 201 -14.67 10.33 1.62
C THR A 201 -15.64 10.50 2.78
N VAL A 202 -16.91 10.13 2.57
CA VAL A 202 -17.95 10.19 3.62
C VAL A 202 -17.59 9.29 4.80
N LEU A 203 -17.18 8.04 4.54
CA LEU A 203 -16.78 7.10 5.60
C LEU A 203 -15.55 7.59 6.36
N ILE A 204 -14.56 8.19 5.69
CA ILE A 204 -13.40 8.80 6.35
C ILE A 204 -13.85 9.92 7.30
N ILE A 205 -14.71 10.84 6.83
CA ILE A 205 -15.20 11.94 7.66
C ILE A 205 -15.96 11.42 8.88
N LEU A 206 -16.88 10.47 8.68
CA LEU A 206 -17.63 9.83 9.77
C LEU A 206 -16.69 9.10 10.74
N GLY A 207 -15.71 8.37 10.23
CA GLY A 207 -14.71 7.68 11.04
C GLY A 207 -13.89 8.63 11.89
N LEU A 208 -13.46 9.78 11.33
CA LEU A 208 -12.75 10.81 12.07
C LEU A 208 -13.62 11.42 13.17
N LEU A 209 -14.91 11.66 12.91
CA LEU A 209 -15.86 12.19 13.90
C LEU A 209 -16.10 11.22 15.07
N VAL A 210 -16.24 9.93 14.78
CA VAL A 210 -16.40 8.88 15.81
C VAL A 210 -15.12 8.75 16.64
N SER A 211 -13.95 8.93 16.02
CA SER A 211 -12.67 8.75 16.68
C SER A 211 -12.27 9.91 17.60
N LEU A 212 -12.95 11.06 17.57
CA LEU A 212 -12.55 12.29 18.27
C LEU A 212 -12.27 12.11 19.78
N LYS A 213 -12.97 11.18 20.43
CA LYS A 213 -12.85 10.91 21.88
C LYS A 213 -12.03 9.66 22.21
N GLU A 214 -11.65 8.90 21.19
CA GLU A 214 -10.94 7.61 21.31
C GLU A 214 -9.44 7.79 21.14
N SER A 215 -8.64 6.73 21.34
CA SER A 215 -7.18 6.80 21.12
C SER A 215 -6.80 6.84 19.64
N ALA A 216 -5.60 7.38 19.34
CA ALA A 216 -5.07 7.42 17.97
C ALA A 216 -5.02 6.04 17.29
N SER A 217 -4.74 4.97 18.04
CA SER A 217 -4.75 3.60 17.51
C SER A 217 -6.15 3.15 17.10
N VAL A 218 -7.19 3.53 17.85
CA VAL A 218 -8.60 3.24 17.49
C VAL A 218 -8.97 3.95 16.19
N MET A 219 -8.54 5.19 16.01
CA MET A 219 -8.77 5.92 14.75
C MET A 219 -8.19 5.20 13.53
N ILE A 220 -6.98 4.66 13.65
CA ILE A 220 -6.35 3.87 12.57
C ILE A 220 -7.01 2.48 12.43
N GLY A 221 -7.53 1.92 13.53
CA GLY A 221 -8.40 0.74 13.48
C GLY A 221 -9.66 0.99 12.66
N ILE A 222 -10.33 2.12 12.88
CA ILE A 222 -11.50 2.56 12.11
C ILE A 222 -11.12 2.79 10.64
N GLN A 223 -9.97 3.41 10.35
CA GLN A 223 -9.45 3.52 8.97
C GLN A 223 -9.32 2.14 8.31
N THR A 224 -8.79 1.16 9.03
CA THR A 224 -8.62 -0.21 8.52
C THR A 224 -9.95 -0.86 8.19
N LEU A 225 -10.96 -0.69 9.07
CA LEU A 225 -12.33 -1.14 8.83
C LEU A 225 -12.96 -0.45 7.62
N ILE A 226 -12.77 0.86 7.47
CA ILE A 226 -13.26 1.61 6.31
C ILE A 226 -12.68 1.03 5.01
N GLN A 227 -11.39 0.69 4.97
CA GLN A 227 -10.80 0.07 3.78
C GLN A 227 -11.38 -1.32 3.49
N ALA A 228 -11.67 -2.11 4.53
CA ALA A 228 -12.36 -3.38 4.37
C ALA A 228 -13.79 -3.20 3.81
N ILE A 229 -14.54 -2.21 4.31
CA ILE A 229 -15.89 -1.88 3.83
C ILE A 229 -15.84 -1.42 2.37
N ILE A 230 -14.92 -0.52 2.02
CA ILE A 230 -14.74 -0.05 0.64
C ILE A 230 -14.38 -1.19 -0.30
N TYR A 231 -13.55 -2.12 0.15
CA TYR A 231 -13.27 -3.33 -0.60
C TYR A 231 -14.54 -4.15 -0.86
N LEU A 232 -15.35 -4.43 0.18
CA LEU A 232 -16.61 -5.16 0.02
C LEU A 232 -17.56 -4.47 -0.96
N ILE A 233 -17.73 -3.15 -0.84
CA ILE A 233 -18.55 -2.36 -1.76
C ILE A 233 -18.01 -2.47 -3.19
N SER A 234 -16.69 -2.38 -3.39
CA SER A 234 -16.08 -2.48 -4.72
C SER A 234 -16.34 -3.84 -5.40
N ILE A 235 -16.35 -4.93 -4.62
CA ILE A 235 -16.67 -6.27 -5.14
C ILE A 235 -18.15 -6.37 -5.53
N ILE A 236 -19.05 -5.80 -4.74
CA ILE A 236 -20.49 -5.80 -5.03
C ILE A 236 -20.77 -5.07 -6.35
N TYR A 237 -20.11 -3.93 -6.59
CA TYR A 237 -20.24 -3.19 -7.85
C TYR A 237 -19.72 -3.97 -9.06
N ILE A 238 -18.60 -4.67 -8.91
CA ILE A 238 -18.08 -5.56 -9.97
C ILE A 238 -19.07 -6.67 -10.27
N GLY A 239 -19.64 -7.31 -9.24
CA GLY A 239 -20.60 -8.40 -9.42
C GLY A 239 -21.91 -8.00 -10.08
N HIS A 240 -22.32 -6.73 -9.98
CA HIS A 240 -23.47 -6.21 -10.73
C HIS A 240 -23.11 -5.86 -12.18
N SER A 241 -21.88 -5.40 -12.42
CA SER A 241 -21.45 -4.92 -13.75
C SER A 241 -20.98 -6.06 -14.67
N ILE A 242 -20.49 -7.14 -14.07
CA ILE A 242 -19.81 -8.25 -14.73
C ILE A 242 -20.31 -9.51 -14.02
N GLU A 243 -20.66 -10.58 -14.73
CA GLU A 243 -21.22 -11.86 -14.21
C GLU A 243 -20.28 -12.65 -13.26
N TYR A 244 -19.34 -11.96 -12.65
CA TYR A 244 -18.47 -12.39 -11.60
C TYR A 244 -19.02 -11.97 -10.23
N SER A 245 -19.87 -12.83 -9.66
CA SER A 245 -20.50 -12.60 -8.36
C SER A 245 -19.48 -12.38 -7.23
N TRP A 246 -19.84 -11.53 -6.27
CA TRP A 246 -19.02 -11.24 -5.09
C TRP A 246 -18.63 -12.49 -4.28
N THR A 247 -19.50 -13.50 -4.26
CA THR A 247 -19.25 -14.81 -3.64
C THR A 247 -18.09 -15.55 -4.30
N LYS A 248 -17.96 -15.45 -5.62
CA LYS A 248 -16.85 -16.07 -6.37
C LYS A 248 -15.53 -15.38 -6.00
N GLN A 249 -15.53 -14.05 -5.86
CA GLN A 249 -14.33 -13.30 -5.44
C GLN A 249 -13.87 -13.67 -4.04
N LEU A 250 -14.79 -13.72 -3.08
CA LEU A 250 -14.46 -14.14 -1.72
C LEU A 250 -13.95 -15.58 -1.69
N LYS A 251 -14.60 -16.52 -2.39
CA LYS A 251 -14.14 -17.91 -2.51
C LYS A 251 -12.77 -18.03 -3.16
N ASP A 252 -12.47 -17.18 -4.14
CA ASP A 252 -11.19 -17.18 -4.85
C ASP A 252 -10.03 -16.68 -3.97
N ILE A 253 -10.32 -15.84 -2.96
CA ILE A 253 -9.32 -15.24 -2.07
C ILE A 253 -9.21 -15.98 -0.73
N LEU A 254 -10.31 -16.59 -0.26
CA LEU A 254 -10.41 -17.28 1.02
C LEU A 254 -9.25 -18.25 1.32
N PRO A 255 -8.79 -19.11 0.38
CA PRO A 255 -7.68 -20.02 0.67
C PRO A 255 -6.41 -19.28 1.09
N TYR A 256 -6.09 -18.16 0.45
CA TYR A 256 -4.90 -17.37 0.77
C TYR A 256 -5.03 -16.66 2.10
N THR A 257 -6.24 -16.18 2.44
CA THR A 257 -6.53 -15.64 3.76
C THR A 257 -6.32 -16.70 4.84
N VAL A 258 -6.90 -17.89 4.67
CA VAL A 258 -6.80 -18.98 5.65
C VAL A 258 -5.35 -19.43 5.84
N ILE A 259 -4.62 -19.67 4.75
CA ILE A 259 -3.20 -20.07 4.83
C ILE A 259 -2.37 -19.00 5.54
N SER A 260 -2.64 -17.72 5.27
CA SER A 260 -1.88 -16.62 5.88
C SER A 260 -2.23 -16.42 7.36
N VAL A 261 -3.47 -16.66 7.77
CA VAL A 261 -3.88 -16.65 9.19
C VAL A 261 -3.27 -17.84 9.93
N LEU A 262 -3.24 -19.03 9.33
CA LEU A 262 -2.55 -20.19 9.90
C LEU A 262 -1.04 -19.93 10.04
N MET A 263 -0.44 -19.30 9.02
CA MET A 263 0.96 -18.87 9.07
C MET A 263 1.19 -17.90 10.23
N TRP A 264 0.30 -16.91 10.42
CA TRP A 264 0.39 -15.97 11.54
C TRP A 264 0.39 -16.67 12.90
N GLY A 265 -0.57 -17.59 13.12
CA GLY A 265 -0.64 -18.37 14.35
C GLY A 265 0.63 -19.17 14.63
N LEU A 266 1.23 -19.76 13.59
CA LEU A 266 2.47 -20.51 13.70
C LEU A 266 3.69 -19.60 14.00
N LEU A 267 3.69 -18.36 13.49
CA LEU A 267 4.77 -17.40 13.73
C LEU A 267 4.76 -16.79 15.14
N VAL A 268 3.72 -17.01 15.95
CA VAL A 268 3.70 -16.60 17.36
C VAL A 268 4.57 -17.53 18.23
N ILE A 269 4.71 -18.80 17.85
CA ILE A 269 5.42 -19.81 18.66
C ILE A 269 6.88 -19.42 18.99
N PRO A 270 7.71 -18.94 18.04
CA PRO A 270 9.09 -18.56 18.32
C PRO A 270 9.26 -17.40 19.32
N GLU A 271 8.22 -16.59 19.54
CA GLU A 271 8.26 -15.46 20.49
C GLU A 271 8.49 -15.94 21.93
N TYR A 272 8.02 -17.14 22.28
CA TYR A 272 8.18 -17.69 23.63
C TYR A 272 9.58 -18.26 23.91
N TYR A 273 10.32 -18.66 22.86
CA TYR A 273 11.59 -19.38 23.01
C TYR A 273 12.82 -18.52 22.70
N ILE A 274 12.67 -17.44 21.93
CA ILE A 274 13.79 -16.65 21.41
C ILE A 274 13.75 -15.23 21.97
N GLY A 275 14.69 -14.89 22.85
CA GLY A 275 14.80 -13.55 23.43
C GLY A 275 15.53 -12.51 22.56
N SER A 276 16.30 -12.93 21.55
CA SER A 276 17.03 -12.02 20.67
C SER A 276 16.18 -11.59 19.47
N TYR A 277 15.96 -10.28 19.29
CA TYR A 277 15.17 -9.76 18.17
C TYR A 277 15.72 -10.13 16.80
N TYR A 278 17.05 -10.19 16.63
CA TYR A 278 17.67 -10.58 15.35
C TYR A 278 17.39 -12.04 15.00
N ALA A 279 17.57 -12.93 15.98
CA ALA A 279 17.28 -14.35 15.81
C ALA A 279 15.78 -14.55 15.55
N LEU A 280 14.91 -13.87 16.31
CA LEU A 280 13.46 -13.94 16.17
C LEU A 280 13.00 -13.50 14.78
N LEU A 281 13.55 -12.42 14.24
CA LEU A 281 13.24 -11.93 12.91
C LEU A 281 13.62 -12.95 11.83
N LEU A 282 14.84 -13.47 11.88
CA LEU A 282 15.32 -14.46 10.92
C LEU A 282 14.48 -15.74 10.98
N THR A 283 14.22 -16.27 12.18
CA THR A 283 13.41 -17.48 12.33
C THR A 283 11.98 -17.28 11.84
N LYS A 284 11.35 -16.14 12.13
CA LYS A 284 9.99 -15.85 11.64
C LYS A 284 9.95 -15.74 10.13
N MET A 285 10.93 -15.06 9.51
CA MET A 285 11.01 -14.97 8.05
C MET A 285 11.20 -16.34 7.41
N THR A 286 12.13 -17.16 7.92
CA THR A 286 12.38 -18.49 7.36
C THR A 286 11.18 -19.42 7.52
N ILE A 287 10.58 -19.44 8.71
CA ILE A 287 9.42 -20.28 9.00
C ILE A 287 8.22 -19.85 8.16
N GLY A 288 7.95 -18.54 8.05
CA GLY A 288 6.83 -18.01 7.28
C GLY A 288 6.94 -18.33 5.79
N ILE A 289 8.12 -18.12 5.20
CA ILE A 289 8.37 -18.43 3.78
C ILE A 289 8.24 -19.93 3.53
N LEU A 290 8.86 -20.77 4.37
CA LEU A 290 8.80 -22.23 4.22
C LEU A 290 7.38 -22.75 4.39
N PHE A 291 6.67 -22.32 5.44
CA PHE A 291 5.29 -22.73 5.69
C PHE A 291 4.36 -22.34 4.53
N TYR A 292 4.46 -21.10 4.05
CA TYR A 292 3.62 -20.63 2.96
C TYR A 292 3.91 -21.38 1.65
N TYR A 293 5.19 -21.60 1.34
CA TYR A 293 5.61 -22.35 0.16
C TYR A 293 5.15 -23.81 0.21
N ILE A 294 5.40 -24.50 1.32
CA ILE A 294 5.04 -25.91 1.52
C ILE A 294 3.53 -26.08 1.45
N THR A 295 2.75 -25.25 2.16
CA THR A 295 1.29 -25.35 2.18
C THR A 295 0.70 -25.13 0.79
N ASN A 296 1.17 -24.13 0.03
CA ASN A 296 0.71 -23.92 -1.34
C ASN A 296 1.14 -25.03 -2.30
N LYS A 297 2.31 -25.65 -2.08
CA LYS A 297 2.77 -26.80 -2.86
C LYS A 297 1.90 -28.03 -2.62
N TYR A 298 1.55 -28.32 -1.36
CA TYR A 298 0.66 -29.43 -1.00
C TYR A 298 -0.77 -29.22 -1.51
N LEU A 299 -1.29 -28.00 -1.46
CA LEU A 299 -2.61 -27.66 -2.00
C LEU A 299 -2.65 -27.62 -3.54
N GLY A 300 -1.53 -27.88 -4.21
CA GLY A 300 -1.46 -27.93 -5.67
C GLY A 300 -1.76 -26.57 -6.34
N SER A 301 -1.43 -25.46 -5.66
CA SER A 301 -1.76 -24.12 -6.14
C SER A 301 -1.17 -23.88 -7.54
N GLN A 302 -2.05 -23.68 -8.53
CA GLN A 302 -1.65 -23.35 -9.91
C GLN A 302 -0.84 -22.04 -9.95
N ILE A 303 -1.18 -21.10 -9.07
CA ILE A 303 -0.52 -19.79 -8.99
C ILE A 303 0.92 -19.90 -8.52
N LEU A 304 1.19 -20.78 -7.55
CA LEU A 304 2.55 -21.04 -7.11
C LEU A 304 3.40 -21.61 -8.26
N ARG A 305 2.85 -22.54 -9.06
CA ARG A 305 3.55 -23.13 -10.20
C ARG A 305 3.90 -22.07 -11.25
N GLU A 306 2.93 -21.25 -11.63
CA GLU A 306 3.14 -20.17 -12.59
C GLU A 306 4.16 -19.13 -12.08
N ALA A 307 4.09 -18.75 -10.80
CA ALA A 307 5.05 -17.81 -10.21
C ALA A 307 6.49 -18.37 -10.25
N VAL A 308 6.65 -19.65 -9.93
CA VAL A 308 7.94 -20.36 -10.01
C VAL A 308 8.43 -20.43 -11.45
N GLU A 309 7.57 -20.79 -12.40
CA GLU A 309 7.94 -20.84 -13.83
C GLU A 309 8.42 -19.49 -14.37
N ILE A 310 7.77 -18.38 -14.00
CA ILE A 310 8.18 -17.04 -14.42
C ILE A 310 9.57 -16.70 -13.88
N LEU A 311 9.83 -16.99 -12.60
CA LEU A 311 11.13 -16.74 -11.95
C LEU A 311 12.25 -17.55 -12.59
N PHE A 312 12.00 -18.81 -12.98
CA PHE A 312 13.01 -19.66 -13.60
C PHE A 312 13.17 -19.42 -15.11
N LYS A 313 12.11 -19.05 -15.85
CA LYS A 313 12.22 -18.70 -17.28
C LYS A 313 12.94 -17.37 -17.53
N GLN A 314 12.87 -16.41 -16.60
CA GLN A 314 13.64 -15.17 -16.72
C GLN A 314 15.15 -15.36 -16.58
N LYS A 315 15.63 -16.49 -16.00
CA LYS A 315 17.07 -16.82 -15.96
C LYS A 315 17.61 -17.45 -17.26
N SER A 316 16.74 -17.72 -18.24
CA SER A 316 17.10 -18.40 -19.50
C SER A 316 17.17 -17.46 -20.72
N LYS A 317 17.16 -16.15 -20.51
CA LYS A 317 17.40 -15.12 -21.54
C LYS A 317 18.49 -14.17 -21.07
#